data_AF-A0AAW7DFC1-F1
#
_entry.id   AF-A0AAW7DFC1-F1
#
_cell.length_a   1.000
_cell.length_b   1.000
_cell.length_c   1.000
_cell.angle_alpha   90.00
_cell.angle_beta   90.00
_cell.angle_gamma   90.00
#
_symmetry.space_group_name_H-M   'P 1'
#
loop_
_entity.id
_entity.type
_entity.pdbx_description
1 polymer ?
#
loop_
_entity_poly.entity_id
_entity_poly.type
_entity_poly.pdbx_seq_one_letter_code
_entity_poly.pdbx_strand_id
1 'polypeptide(L)'
;MTDYFKYYEDNPYIEECNHSWTHANDQYKKFYSNEQTSVADILKNQSTLKLQDKIVRLPGRNMWRLDGKSKNDGASGVQTADGLAKLGYKVIGWDLEWAHHAKDGTPVQSVQAIYKQIVNQLESNKTFTKNNIVVLIHDEMFQNKWEESELKQLVDLLKKHDNYIFEQIKFYPQ
;
A
#
# COMPACT_ATOMS: atom_id res chain seq x y z
N MET A 1 24.12 17.63 0.95
CA MET A 1 23.08 16.81 1.60
C MET A 1 22.56 15.91 0.50
N THR A 2 22.86 14.61 0.57
CA THR A 2 22.39 13.66 -0.44
C THR A 2 20.89 13.54 -0.28
N ASP A 3 20.11 13.96 -1.27
CA ASP A 3 18.65 13.87 -1.18
C ASP A 3 18.24 12.43 -1.37
N TYR A 4 18.07 11.70 -0.26
CA TYR A 4 17.67 10.29 -0.32
C TYR A 4 16.35 10.09 -1.06
N PHE A 5 15.47 11.11 -1.08
CA PHE A 5 14.23 11.06 -1.85
C PHE A 5 14.48 10.98 -3.35
N LYS A 6 15.57 11.57 -3.85
CA LYS A 6 15.90 11.56 -5.28
C LYS A 6 16.19 10.16 -5.80
N TYR A 7 16.66 9.25 -4.94
CA TYR A 7 16.78 7.83 -5.31
C TYR A 7 15.44 7.16 -5.56
N TYR A 8 14.35 7.62 -4.94
CA TYR A 8 13.01 7.12 -5.22
C TYR A 8 12.46 7.74 -6.51
N GLU A 9 12.58 9.07 -6.66
CA GLU A 9 12.12 9.77 -7.89
C GLU A 9 12.80 9.25 -9.16
N ASP A 10 14.11 8.99 -9.11
CA ASP A 10 14.88 8.57 -10.27
C ASP A 10 14.80 7.03 -10.51
N ASN A 11 14.14 6.25 -9.64
CA ASN A 11 14.07 4.80 -9.75
C ASN A 11 12.83 4.34 -10.54
N PRO A 12 12.99 3.77 -11.75
CA PRO A 12 11.87 3.39 -12.60
C PRO A 12 11.06 2.21 -12.04
N TYR A 13 11.56 1.50 -11.02
CA TYR A 13 10.89 0.37 -10.39
C TYR A 13 10.10 0.75 -9.14
N ILE A 14 10.18 2.01 -8.70
CA ILE A 14 9.48 2.50 -7.53
C ILE A 14 8.44 3.53 -7.96
N GLU A 15 7.26 3.46 -7.35
CA GLU A 15 6.22 4.47 -7.50
C GLU A 15 5.93 5.06 -6.13
N GLU A 16 5.94 6.38 -6.04
CA GLU A 16 5.67 7.12 -4.82
C GLU A 16 4.18 7.50 -4.75
N CYS A 17 3.51 7.04 -3.70
CA CYS A 17 2.10 7.31 -3.47
C CYS A 17 1.88 7.95 -2.10
N ASN A 18 0.70 8.54 -1.91
CA ASN A 18 0.41 9.31 -0.71
C ASN A 18 0.00 8.39 0.46
N HIS A 19 0.63 8.55 1.61
CA HIS A 19 0.26 7.86 2.85
C HIS A 19 0.02 8.79 4.04
N SER A 20 -0.53 10.00 3.77
CA SER A 20 -0.73 11.09 4.72
C SER A 20 0.56 11.79 5.17
N TRP A 21 0.43 12.99 5.74
CA TRP A 21 1.56 13.77 6.23
C TRP A 21 1.98 13.33 7.64
N THR A 22 1.02 12.99 8.48
CA THR A 22 1.29 12.65 9.89
C THR A 22 1.26 11.16 10.20
N HIS A 23 0.88 10.31 9.25
CA HIS A 23 0.50 8.93 9.52
C HIS A 23 -0.55 8.84 10.64
N ALA A 24 -1.52 9.77 10.63
CA ALA A 24 -2.51 9.95 11.69
C ALA A 24 -1.94 10.22 13.11
N ASN A 25 -0.63 10.46 13.25
CA ASN A 25 0.12 10.45 14.51
C ASN A 25 -0.20 9.21 15.38
N ASP A 26 -0.48 8.07 14.74
CA ASP A 26 -0.97 6.82 15.37
C ASP A 26 -2.26 6.97 16.20
N GLN A 27 -2.99 8.07 16.03
CA GLN A 27 -4.26 8.36 16.71
C GLN A 27 -5.44 8.17 15.75
N TYR A 28 -5.53 7.00 15.11
CA TYR A 28 -6.47 6.71 14.02
C TYR A 28 -7.93 7.08 14.32
N LYS A 29 -8.43 6.79 15.52
CA LYS A 29 -9.81 7.14 15.92
C LYS A 29 -10.03 8.66 15.90
N LYS A 30 -9.06 9.42 16.42
CA LYS A 30 -9.12 10.89 16.46
C LYS A 30 -8.94 11.46 15.06
N PHE A 31 -7.97 10.96 14.30
CA PHE A 31 -7.69 11.39 12.93
C PHE A 31 -8.95 11.27 12.06
N TYR A 32 -9.55 10.07 12.00
CA TYR A 32 -10.72 9.80 11.16
C TYR A 32 -12.06 10.29 11.74
N SER A 33 -12.07 10.95 12.90
CA SER A 33 -13.30 11.54 13.45
C SER A 33 -13.71 12.84 12.76
N ASN A 34 -12.82 13.43 11.95
CA ASN A 34 -13.08 14.65 11.20
C ASN A 34 -12.50 14.52 9.78
N GLU A 35 -13.38 14.33 8.81
CA GLU A 35 -13.06 14.20 7.39
C GLU A 35 -12.18 15.35 6.89
N GLN A 36 -12.54 16.61 7.17
CA GLN A 36 -11.83 17.78 6.69
C GLN A 36 -10.37 17.78 7.14
N THR A 37 -10.13 17.46 8.42
CA THR A 37 -8.75 17.40 8.95
C THR A 37 -7.95 16.25 8.37
N SER A 38 -8.56 15.07 8.21
CA SER A 38 -7.89 13.91 7.60
C SER A 38 -7.53 14.17 6.13
N VAL A 39 -8.47 14.74 5.36
CA VAL A 39 -8.26 15.08 3.94
C VAL A 39 -7.18 16.17 3.82
N ALA A 40 -7.22 17.20 4.66
CA ALA A 40 -6.21 18.25 4.64
C ALA A 40 -4.78 17.72 4.91
N ASP A 41 -4.64 16.73 5.79
CA ASP A 41 -3.35 16.07 6.07
C ASP A 41 -2.80 15.34 4.83
N ILE A 42 -3.66 14.65 4.09
CA ILE A 42 -3.32 13.98 2.82
C ILE A 42 -2.93 15.01 1.74
N LEU A 43 -3.70 16.10 1.61
CA LEU A 43 -3.41 17.17 0.64
C LEU A 43 -2.11 17.90 0.96
N LYS A 44 -1.79 18.07 2.25
CA LYS A 44 -0.50 18.61 2.69
C LYS A 44 0.64 17.72 2.22
N ASN A 45 0.53 16.40 2.38
CA ASN A 45 1.56 15.48 1.90
C ASN A 45 1.71 15.54 0.37
N GLN A 46 0.59 15.54 -0.37
CA GLN A 46 0.57 15.63 -1.84
C GLN A 46 1.36 16.85 -2.33
N SER A 47 1.09 18.02 -1.74
CA SER A 47 1.72 19.27 -2.14
C SER A 47 3.18 19.37 -1.69
N THR A 48 3.50 18.86 -0.50
CA THR A 48 4.85 18.91 0.05
C THR A 48 5.82 18.04 -0.75
N LEU A 49 5.42 16.81 -1.07
CA LEU A 49 6.21 15.86 -1.85
C LEU A 49 6.03 16.03 -3.36
N LYS A 50 5.13 16.93 -3.80
CA LYS A 50 4.80 17.15 -5.22
C LYS A 50 4.49 15.84 -5.96
N LEU A 51 3.78 14.92 -5.28
CA LEU A 51 3.38 13.64 -5.86
C LEU A 51 2.54 13.90 -7.11
N GLN A 52 2.86 13.21 -8.20
CA GLN A 52 2.24 13.44 -9.50
C GLN A 52 0.84 12.82 -9.56
N ASP A 53 0.74 11.58 -9.08
CA ASP A 53 -0.51 10.83 -9.10
C ASP A 53 -1.34 11.07 -7.84
N LYS A 54 -2.66 11.13 -8.01
CA LYS A 54 -3.63 11.17 -6.90
C LYS A 54 -3.95 9.75 -6.43
N ILE A 55 -2.94 9.02 -5.98
CA ILE A 55 -3.08 7.67 -5.44
C ILE A 55 -2.74 7.71 -3.96
N VAL A 56 -3.62 7.17 -3.14
CA VAL A 56 -3.52 7.26 -1.68
C VAL A 56 -3.88 5.96 -0.99
N ARG A 57 -3.08 5.59 0.01
CA ARG A 57 -3.45 4.59 1.02
C ARG A 57 -3.71 5.31 2.34
N LEU A 58 -4.80 4.97 3.00
CA LEU A 58 -5.14 5.56 4.30
C LEU A 58 -4.36 4.87 5.44
N PRO A 59 -3.73 5.62 6.37
CA PRO A 59 -3.05 5.05 7.54
C PRO A 59 -3.96 4.11 8.35
N GLY A 60 -3.56 2.85 8.53
CA GLY A 60 -4.30 1.87 9.33
C GLY A 60 -5.70 1.51 8.79
N ARG A 61 -5.96 1.69 7.49
CA ARG A 61 -7.26 1.39 6.87
C ARG A 61 -7.14 0.69 5.53
N ASN A 62 -7.77 -0.48 5.42
CA ASN A 62 -7.91 -1.23 4.17
C ASN A 62 -9.18 -0.81 3.41
N MET A 63 -9.11 0.38 2.81
CA MET A 63 -10.21 1.00 2.08
C MET A 63 -9.91 1.05 0.58
N TRP A 64 -10.94 0.88 -0.24
CA TRP A 64 -10.82 0.96 -1.69
C TRP A 64 -11.86 1.92 -2.28
N ARG A 65 -11.42 2.80 -3.17
CA ARG A 65 -12.26 3.65 -4.04
C ARG A 65 -11.60 3.69 -5.40
N LEU A 66 -12.11 2.87 -6.32
CA LEU A 66 -11.57 2.74 -7.67
C LEU A 66 -12.71 2.39 -8.62
N ASP A 67 -12.96 3.25 -9.61
CA ASP A 67 -13.83 2.99 -10.75
C ASP A 67 -15.22 2.42 -10.41
N GLY A 68 -15.88 3.08 -9.44
CA GLY A 68 -17.21 2.68 -8.97
C GLY A 68 -17.21 1.44 -8.07
N LYS A 69 -16.08 0.74 -7.93
CA LYS A 69 -15.88 -0.32 -6.95
C LYS A 69 -15.36 0.25 -5.64
N SER A 70 -15.88 -0.28 -4.54
CA SER A 70 -15.42 0.09 -3.20
C SER A 70 -15.39 -1.10 -2.27
N LYS A 71 -14.56 -0.98 -1.22
CA LYS A 71 -14.46 -1.92 -0.11
C LYS A 71 -14.08 -1.13 1.13
N ASN A 72 -14.66 -1.52 2.27
CA ASN A 72 -14.33 -0.96 3.57
C ASN A 72 -13.93 -2.07 4.54
N ASP A 73 -12.97 -1.80 5.42
CA ASP A 73 -12.62 -2.66 6.56
C ASP A 73 -13.37 -2.29 7.86
N GLY A 74 -14.11 -1.19 7.84
CA GLY A 74 -14.90 -0.68 8.95
C GLY A 74 -15.54 0.67 8.63
N ALA A 75 -16.17 1.30 9.63
CA ALA A 75 -16.82 2.61 9.45
C ALA A 75 -15.84 3.80 9.55
N SER A 76 -14.78 3.65 10.34
CA SER A 76 -13.78 4.70 10.53
C SER A 76 -12.96 4.89 9.25
N GLY A 77 -12.82 6.13 8.80
CA GLY A 77 -12.09 6.47 7.57
C GLY A 77 -12.93 6.43 6.28
N VAL A 78 -14.18 5.96 6.33
CA VAL A 78 -15.08 5.93 5.16
C VAL A 78 -15.30 7.34 4.61
N GLN A 79 -15.64 8.30 5.47
CA GLN A 79 -15.84 9.69 5.06
C GLN A 79 -14.59 10.28 4.41
N THR A 80 -13.41 10.02 4.99
CA THR A 80 -12.12 10.44 4.41
C THR A 80 -11.88 9.81 3.04
N ALA A 81 -12.12 8.50 2.88
CA ALA A 81 -11.96 7.80 1.61
C ALA A 81 -12.92 8.37 0.54
N ASP A 82 -14.17 8.62 0.90
CA ASP A 82 -15.18 9.19 0.00
C ASP A 82 -14.84 10.64 -0.38
N GLY A 83 -14.38 11.43 0.58
CA GLY A 83 -13.92 12.81 0.37
C GLY A 83 -12.74 12.87 -0.58
N LEU A 84 -11.75 12.00 -0.42
CA LEU A 84 -10.61 11.87 -1.33
C LEU A 84 -11.04 11.43 -2.73
N ALA A 85 -11.93 10.44 -2.83
CA ALA A 85 -12.47 10.00 -4.12
C ALA A 85 -13.17 11.14 -4.88
N LYS A 86 -13.96 11.98 -4.20
CA LYS A 86 -14.57 13.19 -4.78
C LYS A 86 -13.54 14.20 -5.29
N LEU A 87 -12.34 14.23 -4.70
CA LEU A 87 -11.21 15.06 -5.14
C LEU A 87 -10.39 14.42 -6.27
N GLY A 88 -10.83 13.27 -6.79
CA GLY A 88 -10.18 12.53 -7.86
C GLY A 88 -9.05 11.62 -7.41
N TYR A 89 -8.99 11.27 -6.12
CA TYR A 89 -8.04 10.27 -5.64
C TYR A 89 -8.52 8.84 -5.88
N LYS A 90 -7.58 7.98 -6.27
CA LYS A 90 -7.71 6.53 -6.16
C LYS A 90 -7.31 6.13 -4.74
N VAL A 91 -8.26 5.57 -3.99
CA VAL A 91 -7.97 5.05 -2.64
C VAL A 91 -7.67 3.56 -2.77
N ILE A 92 -6.45 3.14 -2.40
CA ILE A 92 -5.95 1.79 -2.60
C ILE A 92 -5.69 1.10 -1.27
N GLY A 93 -6.37 -0.04 -1.05
CA GLY A 93 -6.16 -0.90 0.10
C GLY A 93 -5.16 -2.02 -0.21
N TRP A 94 -5.42 -3.21 0.35
CA TRP A 94 -4.66 -4.44 0.07
C TRP A 94 -5.54 -5.69 0.14
N ASP A 95 -5.08 -6.76 -0.50
CA ASP A 95 -5.74 -8.07 -0.52
C ASP A 95 -5.12 -9.03 0.51
N LEU A 96 -3.84 -8.86 0.77
CA LEU A 96 -3.04 -9.68 1.67
C LEU A 96 -2.00 -8.80 2.35
N GLU A 97 -1.69 -9.11 3.60
CA GLU A 97 -0.65 -8.43 4.35
C GLU A 97 0.43 -9.45 4.74
N TRP A 98 1.68 -9.12 4.41
CA TRP A 98 2.83 -9.77 5.06
C TRP A 98 3.06 -9.04 6.37
N ALA A 99 2.50 -9.59 7.43
CA ALA A 99 2.51 -8.96 8.74
C ALA A 99 3.92 -8.99 9.33
N HIS A 100 4.19 -8.07 10.25
CA HIS A 100 5.43 -8.00 10.99
C HIS A 100 5.19 -7.97 12.50
N HIS A 101 6.20 -8.36 13.27
CA HIS A 101 6.18 -8.24 14.72
C HIS A 101 6.47 -6.80 15.13
N ALA A 102 5.53 -6.13 15.79
CA ALA A 102 5.68 -4.74 16.25
C ALA A 102 6.88 -4.48 17.17
N LYS A 103 7.50 -5.54 17.72
CA LYS A 103 8.66 -5.44 18.61
C LYS A 103 9.96 -5.16 17.84
N ASP A 104 10.14 -5.80 16.68
CA ASP A 104 11.42 -5.85 15.98
C ASP A 104 11.30 -5.77 14.45
N GLY A 105 10.09 -5.57 13.93
CA GLY A 105 9.81 -5.47 12.49
C GLY A 105 9.92 -6.80 11.75
N THR A 106 10.27 -7.91 12.41
CA THR A 106 10.53 -9.17 11.70
C THR A 106 9.25 -9.73 11.06
N PRO A 107 9.32 -10.31 9.84
CA PRO A 107 8.16 -10.89 9.19
C PRO A 107 7.55 -12.04 10.01
N VAL A 108 6.21 -12.01 10.18
CA VAL A 108 5.47 -13.07 10.88
C VAL A 108 5.41 -14.34 10.03
N GLN A 109 5.07 -14.18 8.74
CA GLN A 109 5.06 -15.29 7.79
C GLN A 109 6.48 -15.53 7.26
N SER A 110 6.85 -16.81 7.07
CA SER A 110 8.00 -17.16 6.25
C SER A 110 7.75 -16.85 4.78
N VAL A 111 8.83 -16.74 3.99
CA VAL A 111 8.77 -16.53 2.53
C VAL A 111 7.85 -17.54 1.83
N GLN A 112 7.95 -18.82 2.19
CA GLN A 112 7.11 -19.88 1.60
C GLN A 112 5.64 -19.76 2.01
N ALA A 113 5.37 -19.34 3.25
CA ALA A 113 4.02 -19.17 3.74
C ALA A 113 3.31 -17.99 3.04
N ILE A 114 3.96 -16.83 2.93
CA ILE A 114 3.37 -15.69 2.22
C ILE A 114 3.23 -15.98 0.73
N TYR A 115 4.19 -16.66 0.09
CA TYR A 115 4.09 -17.11 -1.30
C TYR A 115 2.83 -17.97 -1.52
N LYS A 116 2.62 -18.99 -0.67
CA LYS A 116 1.42 -19.83 -0.75
C LYS A 116 0.12 -19.04 -0.53
N GLN A 117 0.13 -18.06 0.37
CA GLN A 117 -1.03 -17.19 0.60
C GLN A 117 -1.34 -16.33 -0.64
N ILE A 118 -0.33 -15.79 -1.32
CA ILE A 118 -0.49 -15.04 -2.57
C ILE A 118 -1.12 -15.93 -3.65
N VAL A 119 -0.56 -17.12 -3.88
CA VAL A 119 -1.07 -18.08 -4.87
C VAL A 119 -2.53 -18.43 -4.58
N ASN A 120 -2.85 -18.79 -3.33
CA ASN A 120 -4.21 -19.13 -2.93
C ASN A 120 -5.19 -17.96 -3.14
N GLN A 121 -4.79 -16.72 -2.84
CA GLN A 121 -5.65 -15.54 -3.03
C GLN A 121 -5.97 -15.33 -4.50
N LEU A 122 -4.97 -15.43 -5.38
CA LEU A 122 -5.14 -15.32 -6.82
C LEU A 122 -6.04 -16.43 -7.38
N GLU A 123 -5.82 -17.69 -6.98
CA GLU A 123 -6.62 -18.84 -7.44
C GLU A 123 -8.07 -18.80 -6.94
N SER A 124 -8.30 -18.25 -5.74
CA SER A 124 -9.63 -18.16 -5.15
C SER A 124 -10.54 -17.10 -5.79
N ASN A 125 -10.01 -16.22 -6.64
CA ASN A 125 -10.72 -15.06 -7.21
C ASN A 125 -11.34 -14.11 -6.17
N LYS A 126 -10.78 -14.04 -4.96
CA LYS A 126 -11.30 -13.20 -3.85
C LYS A 126 -10.56 -11.88 -3.67
N THR A 127 -9.64 -11.55 -4.56
CA THR A 127 -8.94 -10.27 -4.55
C THR A 127 -9.88 -9.12 -4.96
N PHE A 128 -9.47 -7.89 -4.66
CA PHE A 128 -10.25 -6.69 -4.99
C PHE A 128 -10.48 -6.61 -6.49
N THR A 129 -9.48 -6.89 -7.33
CA THR A 129 -9.68 -7.07 -8.77
C THR A 129 -9.22 -8.46 -9.15
N LYS A 130 -10.08 -9.23 -9.82
CA LYS A 130 -9.77 -10.60 -10.24
C LYS A 130 -8.43 -10.65 -10.99
N ASN A 131 -7.63 -11.68 -10.73
CA ASN A 131 -6.28 -11.88 -11.29
C ASN A 131 -5.24 -10.81 -10.91
N ASN A 132 -5.54 -9.91 -9.98
CA ASN A 132 -4.61 -8.91 -9.46
C ASN A 132 -4.56 -9.04 -7.95
N ILE A 133 -3.40 -8.79 -7.35
CA ILE A 133 -3.23 -8.81 -5.90
C ILE A 133 -2.38 -7.63 -5.45
N VAL A 134 -2.85 -6.90 -4.45
CA VAL A 134 -2.05 -5.89 -3.74
C VAL A 134 -1.62 -6.45 -2.40
N VAL A 135 -0.31 -6.60 -2.21
CA VAL A 135 0.28 -7.09 -0.96
C VAL A 135 0.80 -5.91 -0.14
N LEU A 136 0.32 -5.78 1.09
CA LEU A 136 0.86 -4.82 2.06
C LEU A 136 2.10 -5.42 2.72
N ILE A 137 3.19 -4.65 2.69
CA ILE A 137 4.46 -4.92 3.37
C ILE A 137 4.96 -3.60 3.97
N HIS A 138 5.86 -3.67 4.95
CA HIS A 138 6.49 -2.50 5.55
C HIS A 138 8.00 -2.61 5.39
N ASP A 139 8.65 -1.47 5.14
CA ASP A 139 10.10 -1.37 4.93
C ASP A 139 10.91 -1.74 6.18
N GLU A 140 10.36 -1.53 7.37
CA GLU A 140 10.93 -1.99 8.65
C GLU A 140 11.20 -3.51 8.69
N MET A 141 10.54 -4.28 7.83
CA MET A 141 10.76 -5.73 7.70
C MET A 141 12.09 -6.09 7.04
N PHE A 142 12.65 -5.19 6.23
CA PHE A 142 13.75 -5.50 5.31
C PHE A 142 14.97 -4.61 5.57
N GLN A 143 15.45 -4.63 6.81
CA GLN A 143 16.60 -3.84 7.26
C GLN A 143 17.96 -4.49 6.92
N ASN A 144 17.95 -5.78 6.55
CA ASN A 144 19.13 -6.48 6.04
C ASN A 144 19.44 -6.06 4.60
N LYS A 145 20.64 -6.40 4.13
CA LYS A 145 21.02 -6.19 2.72
C LYS A 145 20.07 -6.93 1.79
N TRP A 146 19.85 -6.37 0.60
CA TRP A 146 18.96 -6.94 -0.41
C TRP A 146 19.23 -8.42 -0.68
N GLU A 147 20.51 -8.80 -0.81
CA GLU A 147 20.96 -10.16 -1.11
C GLU A 147 20.53 -11.18 -0.04
N GLU A 148 20.31 -10.72 1.18
CA GLU A 148 19.96 -11.54 2.34
C GLU A 148 18.46 -11.40 2.70
N SER A 149 17.76 -10.45 2.08
CA SER A 149 16.38 -10.11 2.45
C SER A 149 15.36 -11.17 2.04
N GLU A 150 14.35 -11.35 2.89
CA GLU A 150 13.17 -12.17 2.63
C GLU A 150 12.35 -11.62 1.46
N LEU A 151 12.36 -10.29 1.25
CA LEU A 151 11.70 -9.66 0.11
C LEU A 151 12.30 -10.13 -1.22
N LYS A 152 13.63 -10.18 -1.33
CA LYS A 152 14.31 -10.72 -2.51
C LYS A 152 13.90 -12.16 -2.76
N GLN A 153 13.93 -13.00 -1.73
CA GLN A 153 13.56 -14.40 -1.86
C GLN A 153 12.11 -14.57 -2.32
N LEU A 154 11.18 -13.76 -1.81
CA LEU A 154 9.79 -13.77 -2.27
C LEU A 154 9.68 -13.33 -3.74
N VAL A 155 10.34 -12.23 -4.13
CA VAL A 155 10.34 -11.73 -5.51
C VAL A 155 10.90 -12.80 -6.47
N ASP A 156 11.99 -13.46 -6.10
CA ASP A 156 12.60 -14.53 -6.90
C ASP A 156 11.67 -15.74 -7.06
N LEU A 157 10.88 -16.10 -6.03
CA LEU A 157 9.87 -17.16 -6.15
C LEU A 157 8.72 -16.75 -7.06
N LEU A 158 8.18 -15.55 -6.89
CA LEU A 158 7.07 -15.05 -7.70
C LEU A 158 7.46 -14.92 -9.18
N LYS A 159 8.68 -14.48 -9.47
CA LYS A 159 9.21 -14.38 -10.85
C LYS A 159 9.41 -15.72 -11.55
N LYS A 160 9.42 -16.85 -10.84
CA LYS A 160 9.46 -18.19 -11.45
C LYS A 160 8.10 -18.61 -12.02
N HIS A 161 7.03 -17.90 -11.68
CA HIS A 161 5.70 -18.19 -12.19
C HIS A 161 5.49 -17.42 -13.51
N ASP A 162 5.39 -18.14 -14.63
CA ASP A 162 5.38 -17.58 -15.99
C ASP A 162 4.28 -16.54 -16.24
N ASN A 163 3.20 -16.59 -15.46
CA ASN A 163 2.04 -15.72 -15.62
C ASN A 163 1.99 -14.53 -14.62
N TYR A 164 3.02 -14.35 -13.78
CA TYR A 164 3.05 -13.25 -12.82
C TYR A 164 3.87 -12.08 -13.34
N ILE A 165 3.28 -10.89 -13.22
CA ILE A 165 3.91 -9.62 -13.59
C ILE A 165 3.86 -8.73 -12.36
N PHE A 166 4.99 -8.12 -12.03
CA PHE A 166 5.06 -7.04 -11.06
C PHE A 166 4.77 -5.74 -11.79
N GLU A 167 3.86 -4.95 -11.24
CA GLU A 167 3.38 -3.73 -11.88
C GLU A 167 3.21 -2.59 -10.87
N GLN A 168 3.33 -1.37 -11.37
CA GLN A 168 3.08 -0.12 -10.64
C GLN A 168 1.58 0.10 -10.38
N ILE A 169 1.24 0.68 -9.23
CA ILE A 169 -0.15 0.83 -8.78
C ILE A 169 -0.96 1.80 -9.66
N LYS A 170 -0.32 2.78 -10.32
CA LYS A 170 -1.01 3.62 -11.32
C LYS A 170 -1.62 2.83 -12.48
N PHE A 171 -1.08 1.65 -12.80
CA PHE A 171 -1.58 0.76 -13.84
C PHE A 171 -2.52 -0.32 -13.31
N TYR A 172 -2.82 -0.32 -12.01
CA TYR A 172 -3.80 -1.24 -11.44
C TYR A 172 -5.15 -1.10 -12.17
N PRO A 173 -5.83 -2.21 -12.52
CA PRO A 173 -6.99 -2.13 -13.39
C PRO A 173 -8.13 -1.30 -12.79
N GLN A 174 -8.72 -0.53 -13.68
CA GLN A 174 -9.76 0.47 -13.49
C GLN A 174 -11.09 -0.11 -14.00
#